data_AF-A0A087GFB9-F1
#
_entry.id   AF-A0A087GFB9-F1
#
_cell.length_a   1.000
_cell.length_b   1.000
_cell.length_c   1.000
_cell.angle_alpha   90.00
_cell.angle_beta   90.00
_cell.angle_gamma   90.00
#
_symmetry.space_group_name_H-M   'P 1'
#
loop_
_entity.id
_entity.type
_entity.pdbx_description
1 polymer ?
#
loop_
_entity_poly.entity_id
_entity_poly.type
_entity_poly.pdbx_seq_one_letter_code
_entity_poly.pdbx_strand_id
1 'polypeptide(L)'
;MVKEKRPKKDEEMENLFRSMRKKSKVEKTVQEIAMQVEEVMASLEIAVGDDVELNKQGKPAISKLIKLPLLSDSLSKKQLQAIFLDHGVLSLLKNWLEPLPDGSLPNINVRAAVLKILNDLPVDLDQECIREQMEKSSLGKVLMFLSKSDEETTPNRRLATELVNKWSRIIYNKSTRYDQMYSQEEIEENQQIILKRQNKKAPKVSERKATDFDVEVDFESKKLIKIPEEQKYHEQCRRTLPSVLQRNFVTENSKLLSSFKWTIITSMII
;
A
#
# COMPACT_ATOMS: atom_id res chain seq x y z
N MET A 1 49.81 -33.97 -42.14
CA MET A 1 48.90 -33.13 -41.33
C MET A 1 47.70 -32.76 -42.19
N VAL A 2 46.64 -33.58 -42.18
CA VAL A 2 45.42 -33.31 -42.95
C VAL A 2 44.49 -32.50 -42.05
N LYS A 3 44.33 -31.21 -42.35
CA LYS A 3 43.32 -30.37 -41.70
C LYS A 3 41.97 -30.73 -42.30
N GLU A 4 41.23 -31.55 -41.59
CA GLU A 4 39.85 -31.92 -41.93
C GLU A 4 38.99 -30.66 -41.92
N LYS A 5 38.47 -30.28 -43.09
CA LYS A 5 37.59 -29.13 -43.26
C LYS A 5 36.27 -29.44 -42.56
N ARG A 6 36.00 -28.75 -41.44
CA ARG A 6 34.68 -28.75 -40.79
C ARG A 6 33.59 -28.53 -41.85
N PRO A 7 32.56 -29.38 -41.92
CA PRO A 7 31.53 -29.26 -42.93
C PRO A 7 30.71 -27.99 -42.69
N LYS A 8 30.58 -27.16 -43.73
CA LYS A 8 29.87 -25.85 -43.72
C LYS A 8 28.44 -25.92 -43.15
N LYS A 9 27.80 -27.08 -43.19
CA LYS A 9 26.44 -27.31 -42.66
C LYS A 9 26.37 -27.18 -41.13
N ASP A 10 27.45 -27.49 -40.42
CA ASP A 10 27.50 -27.36 -38.96
C ASP A 10 27.61 -25.88 -38.54
N GLU A 11 28.34 -25.07 -39.31
CA GLU A 11 28.41 -23.61 -39.12
C GLU A 11 27.08 -22.92 -39.44
N GLU A 12 26.37 -23.38 -40.49
CA GLU A 12 25.03 -22.88 -40.84
C GLU A 12 23.99 -23.22 -39.76
N MET A 13 24.00 -24.45 -39.24
CA MET A 13 23.12 -24.87 -38.15
C MET A 13 23.45 -24.12 -36.85
N GLU A 14 24.72 -23.92 -36.53
CA GLU A 14 25.13 -23.19 -35.32
C GLU A 14 24.82 -21.69 -35.40
N ASN A 15 24.89 -21.10 -36.60
CA ASN A 15 24.42 -19.73 -36.86
C ASN A 15 22.89 -19.62 -36.78
N LEU A 16 22.15 -20.68 -37.15
CA LEU A 16 20.70 -20.75 -36.97
C LEU A 16 20.32 -20.83 -35.48
N PHE A 17 21.01 -21.66 -34.69
CA PHE A 17 20.81 -21.71 -33.23
C PHE A 17 21.25 -20.42 -32.52
N ARG A 18 22.29 -19.73 -33.00
CA ARG A 18 22.70 -18.40 -32.50
C ARG A 18 21.68 -17.31 -32.82
N SER A 19 21.08 -17.32 -34.01
CA SER A 19 20.05 -16.36 -34.39
C SER A 19 18.72 -16.61 -33.67
N MET A 20 18.39 -17.88 -33.37
CA MET A 20 17.27 -18.22 -32.48
C MET A 20 17.53 -17.85 -31.02
N ARG A 21 18.77 -17.99 -30.51
CA ARG A 21 19.15 -17.48 -29.18
C ARG A 21 19.22 -15.95 -29.12
N LYS A 22 19.52 -15.25 -30.22
CA LYS A 22 19.45 -13.77 -30.28
C LYS A 22 18.03 -13.20 -30.37
N LYS A 23 17.02 -14.04 -30.62
CA LYS A 23 15.61 -13.71 -30.31
C LYS A 23 15.30 -13.84 -28.80
N SER A 24 16.30 -14.04 -27.95
CA SER A 24 16.12 -13.91 -26.50
C SER A 24 15.83 -12.45 -26.17
N LYS A 25 14.59 -12.20 -25.74
CA LYS A 25 14.18 -11.05 -24.95
C LYS A 25 14.46 -9.71 -25.64
N VAL A 26 13.59 -9.34 -26.58
CA VAL A 26 13.39 -7.91 -26.90
C VAL A 26 13.06 -7.23 -25.57
N GLU A 27 13.98 -6.42 -25.06
CA GLU A 27 13.69 -5.54 -23.93
C GLU A 27 12.59 -4.59 -24.40
N LYS A 28 11.37 -4.85 -23.90
CA LYS A 28 10.22 -4.00 -24.18
C LYS A 28 10.55 -2.59 -23.73
N THR A 29 10.27 -1.61 -24.58
CA THR A 29 10.45 -0.21 -24.23
C THR A 29 9.53 0.17 -23.06
N VAL A 30 9.87 1.23 -22.33
CA VAL A 30 9.03 1.72 -21.22
C VAL A 30 7.61 2.03 -21.71
N GLN A 31 7.50 2.58 -22.92
CA GLN A 31 6.23 2.89 -23.57
C GLN A 31 5.42 1.62 -23.89
N GLU A 32 6.04 0.57 -24.42
CA GLU A 32 5.36 -0.70 -24.67
C GLU A 32 4.85 -1.36 -23.38
N ILE A 33 5.60 -1.22 -22.28
CA ILE A 33 5.17 -1.72 -20.97
C ILE A 33 3.97 -0.93 -20.46
N ALA A 34 3.99 0.41 -20.56
CA ALA A 34 2.87 1.25 -20.17
C ALA A 34 1.59 0.92 -20.95
N MET A 35 1.70 0.75 -22.28
CA MET A 35 0.57 0.34 -23.12
C MET A 35 0.00 -1.04 -22.70
N GLN A 36 0.87 -2.00 -22.36
CA GLN A 36 0.43 -3.31 -21.87
C GLN A 36 -0.27 -3.20 -20.52
N VAL A 37 0.21 -2.34 -19.62
CA VAL A 37 -0.43 -2.09 -18.33
C VAL A 37 -1.81 -1.48 -18.54
N GLU A 38 -1.94 -0.51 -19.44
CA GLU A 38 -3.22 0.12 -19.78
C GLU A 38 -4.22 -0.88 -20.38
N GLU A 39 -3.77 -1.77 -21.28
CA GLU A 39 -4.60 -2.85 -21.83
C GLU A 39 -5.09 -3.80 -20.72
N VAL A 40 -4.21 -4.16 -19.78
CA VAL A 40 -4.57 -5.00 -18.64
C VAL A 40 -5.58 -4.29 -17.73
N MET A 41 -5.36 -3.01 -17.40
CA MET A 41 -6.28 -2.20 -16.61
C MET A 41 -7.67 -2.16 -17.24
N ALA A 42 -7.76 -1.85 -18.54
CA ALA A 42 -9.02 -1.82 -19.27
C ALA A 42 -9.73 -3.18 -19.26
N SER A 43 -9.01 -4.28 -19.49
CA SER A 43 -9.61 -5.62 -19.42
C SER A 43 -10.15 -5.97 -18.03
N LEU A 44 -9.53 -5.46 -16.97
CA LEU A 44 -9.96 -5.70 -15.59
C LEU A 44 -11.13 -4.81 -15.19
N GLU A 45 -11.21 -3.58 -15.70
CA GLU A 45 -12.35 -2.68 -15.53
C GLU A 45 -13.61 -3.21 -16.22
N ILE A 46 -13.47 -3.75 -17.43
CA ILE A 46 -14.58 -4.42 -18.13
C ILE A 46 -15.15 -5.54 -17.26
N ALA A 47 -14.30 -6.35 -16.64
CA ALA A 47 -14.75 -7.44 -15.78
C ALA A 47 -15.56 -6.97 -14.56
N VAL A 48 -15.25 -5.79 -14.01
CA VAL A 48 -16.04 -5.16 -12.95
C VAL A 48 -17.42 -4.78 -13.49
N GLY A 49 -17.46 -4.08 -14.64
CA GLY A 49 -18.70 -3.64 -15.27
C GLY A 49 -19.62 -4.81 -15.65
N ASP A 50 -19.05 -5.86 -16.23
CA ASP A 50 -19.77 -7.08 -16.61
C ASP A 50 -20.42 -7.74 -15.39
N ASP A 51 -19.69 -7.86 -14.28
CA ASP A 51 -20.24 -8.47 -13.07
C ASP A 51 -21.36 -7.64 -12.45
N VAL A 52 -21.24 -6.31 -12.48
CA VAL A 52 -22.30 -5.39 -12.03
C VAL A 52 -23.56 -5.58 -12.89
N GLU A 53 -23.40 -5.70 -14.20
CA GLU A 53 -24.51 -5.86 -15.14
C GLU A 53 -25.16 -7.25 -15.04
N LEU A 54 -24.35 -8.32 -14.94
CA LEU A 54 -24.83 -9.67 -14.71
C LEU A 54 -25.62 -9.76 -13.40
N ASN A 55 -25.13 -9.13 -12.32
CA ASN A 55 -25.81 -9.10 -11.03
C ASN A 55 -27.18 -8.39 -11.13
N LYS A 56 -27.26 -7.24 -11.81
CA LYS A 56 -28.53 -6.54 -12.05
C LYS A 56 -29.53 -7.40 -12.83
N GLN A 57 -29.05 -8.24 -13.72
CA GLN A 57 -29.87 -9.19 -14.49
C GLN A 57 -30.22 -10.46 -13.71
N GLY A 58 -29.79 -10.60 -12.46
CA GLY A 58 -29.97 -11.81 -11.65
C GLY A 58 -29.18 -13.02 -12.16
N LYS A 59 -28.14 -12.78 -12.99
CA LYS A 59 -27.26 -13.82 -13.53
C LYS A 59 -26.00 -13.95 -12.69
N PRO A 60 -25.35 -15.13 -12.68
CA PRO A 60 -24.11 -15.32 -11.95
C PRO A 60 -22.99 -14.44 -12.52
N ALA A 61 -22.42 -13.59 -11.66
CA ALA A 61 -21.32 -12.68 -11.96
C ALA A 61 -19.97 -13.41 -11.80
N ILE A 62 -19.38 -13.85 -12.91
CA ILE A 62 -18.17 -14.69 -12.93
C ILE A 62 -16.96 -14.02 -13.61
N SER A 63 -17.13 -12.83 -14.20
CA SER A 63 -16.10 -12.17 -15.00
C SER A 63 -14.89 -11.79 -14.16
N LYS A 64 -15.06 -11.24 -12.95
CA LYS A 64 -13.93 -10.97 -12.03
C LYS A 64 -13.20 -12.25 -11.65
N LEU A 65 -13.92 -13.35 -11.41
CA LEU A 65 -13.32 -14.63 -11.06
C LEU A 65 -12.47 -15.19 -12.22
N ILE A 66 -12.96 -15.08 -13.45
CA ILE A 66 -12.23 -15.49 -14.67
C ILE A 66 -10.96 -14.66 -14.87
N LYS A 67 -11.02 -13.35 -14.60
CA LYS A 67 -9.88 -12.44 -14.79
C LYS A 67 -8.93 -12.37 -13.58
N LEU A 68 -9.24 -13.05 -12.48
CA LEU A 68 -8.43 -13.04 -11.27
C LEU A 68 -6.97 -13.51 -11.47
N PRO A 69 -6.68 -14.53 -12.31
CA PRO A 69 -5.30 -14.90 -12.62
C PRO A 69 -4.53 -13.77 -13.31
N LEU A 70 -5.15 -13.07 -14.27
CA LEU A 70 -4.54 -11.93 -14.95
C LEU A 70 -4.19 -10.81 -13.96
N LEU A 71 -5.10 -10.49 -13.04
CA LEU A 71 -4.87 -9.50 -11.99
C LEU A 71 -3.68 -9.90 -11.10
N SER A 72 -3.68 -11.13 -10.61
CA SER A 72 -2.67 -11.65 -9.67
C SER A 72 -1.29 -11.74 -10.33
N ASP A 73 -1.22 -12.26 -11.55
CA ASP A 73 0.04 -12.42 -12.29
C ASP A 73 0.64 -11.08 -12.71
N SER A 74 -0.20 -10.09 -12.98
CA SER A 74 0.25 -8.74 -13.35
C SER A 74 0.80 -7.99 -12.13
N LEU A 75 0.07 -8.03 -11.00
CA LEU A 75 0.44 -7.29 -9.79
C LEU A 75 1.47 -8.01 -8.91
N SER A 76 1.74 -9.30 -9.13
CA SER A 76 2.86 -10.00 -8.47
C SER A 76 4.24 -9.52 -8.96
N LYS A 77 4.31 -8.92 -10.16
CA LYS A 77 5.56 -8.45 -10.76
C LYS A 77 5.94 -7.09 -10.19
N LYS A 78 6.88 -7.06 -9.24
CA LYS A 78 7.35 -5.83 -8.58
C LYS A 78 7.69 -4.68 -9.53
N GLN A 79 8.36 -4.98 -10.64
CA GLN A 79 8.73 -3.99 -11.66
C GLN A 79 7.53 -3.28 -12.33
N LEU A 80 6.35 -3.91 -12.35
CA LEU A 80 5.13 -3.35 -12.93
C LEU A 80 4.27 -2.60 -11.92
N GLN A 81 4.44 -2.88 -10.61
CA GLN A 81 3.58 -2.34 -9.56
C GLN A 81 3.57 -0.81 -9.52
N ALA A 82 4.74 -0.16 -9.70
CA ALA A 82 4.82 1.30 -9.77
C ALA A 82 3.99 1.86 -10.94
N ILE A 83 4.09 1.23 -12.11
CA ILE A 83 3.33 1.63 -13.31
C ILE A 83 1.83 1.42 -13.06
N PHE A 84 1.41 0.30 -12.47
CA PHE A 84 0.01 0.08 -12.10
C PHE A 84 -0.52 1.15 -11.12
N LEU A 85 0.31 1.57 -10.16
CA LEU A 85 -0.04 2.65 -9.23
C LEU A 85 -0.22 3.99 -9.95
N ASP A 86 0.67 4.34 -10.89
CA ASP A 86 0.55 5.54 -11.72
C ASP A 86 -0.73 5.54 -12.56
N HIS A 87 -1.16 4.36 -13.01
CA HIS A 87 -2.41 4.16 -13.77
C HIS A 87 -3.65 3.98 -12.88
N GLY A 88 -3.57 4.20 -11.57
CA GLY A 88 -4.75 4.23 -10.70
C GLY A 88 -5.31 2.88 -10.28
N VAL A 89 -4.46 1.84 -10.20
CA VAL A 89 -4.88 0.47 -9.80
C VAL A 89 -5.61 0.42 -8.46
N LEU A 90 -5.38 1.35 -7.52
CA LEU A 90 -6.10 1.37 -6.25
C LEU A 90 -7.61 1.59 -6.43
N SER A 91 -8.00 2.43 -7.39
CA SER A 91 -9.42 2.64 -7.74
C SER A 91 -10.03 1.39 -8.36
N LEU A 92 -9.27 0.69 -9.22
CA LEU A 92 -9.69 -0.60 -9.77
C LEU A 92 -9.88 -1.64 -8.66
N LEU A 93 -8.90 -1.81 -7.77
CA LEU A 93 -8.99 -2.77 -6.65
C LEU A 93 -10.12 -2.44 -5.67
N LYS A 94 -10.41 -1.15 -5.47
CA LYS A 94 -11.60 -0.70 -4.74
C LYS A 94 -12.87 -1.26 -5.39
N ASN A 95 -13.01 -1.13 -6.70
CA ASN A 95 -14.20 -1.59 -7.42
C ASN A 95 -14.29 -3.13 -7.48
N TRP A 96 -13.16 -3.84 -7.38
CA TRP A 96 -13.15 -5.30 -7.26
C TRP A 96 -13.67 -5.82 -5.91
N LEU A 97 -13.54 -5.00 -4.85
CA LEU A 97 -13.97 -5.30 -3.49
C LEU A 97 -15.34 -4.72 -3.12
N GLU A 98 -15.83 -3.74 -3.89
CA GLU A 98 -17.11 -3.09 -3.61
C GLU A 98 -18.26 -4.09 -3.69
N PRO A 99 -19.24 -4.02 -2.77
CA PRO A 99 -20.45 -4.83 -2.86
C PRO A 99 -21.14 -4.69 -4.21
N LEU A 100 -21.73 -5.78 -4.68
CA LEU A 100 -22.56 -5.78 -5.89
C LEU A 100 -23.83 -4.95 -5.67
N PRO A 101 -24.55 -4.57 -6.75
CA PRO A 101 -25.78 -3.77 -6.65
C PRO A 101 -26.87 -4.35 -5.74
N ASP A 102 -26.90 -5.68 -5.56
CA ASP A 102 -27.79 -6.37 -4.64
C ASP A 102 -27.32 -6.34 -3.16
N GLY A 103 -26.19 -5.71 -2.88
CA GLY A 103 -25.55 -5.63 -1.56
C GLY A 103 -24.64 -6.80 -1.23
N SER A 104 -24.60 -7.85 -2.06
CA SER A 104 -23.79 -9.03 -1.79
C SER A 104 -22.30 -8.75 -1.99
N LEU A 105 -21.45 -9.41 -1.19
CA LEU A 105 -20.01 -9.31 -1.36
C LEU A 105 -19.55 -10.05 -2.63
N PRO A 106 -18.55 -9.51 -3.36
CA PRO A 106 -17.90 -10.23 -4.47
C PRO A 106 -17.38 -11.60 -4.03
N ASN A 107 -17.17 -12.54 -4.96
CA ASN A 107 -16.73 -13.90 -4.62
C ASN A 107 -15.55 -13.93 -3.62
N ILE A 108 -15.61 -14.82 -2.63
CA ILE A 108 -14.60 -14.95 -1.56
C ILE A 108 -13.16 -15.07 -2.06
N ASN A 109 -12.93 -15.78 -3.17
CA ASN A 109 -11.60 -15.96 -3.74
C ASN A 109 -11.07 -14.64 -4.33
N VAL A 110 -11.96 -13.85 -4.93
CA VAL A 110 -11.64 -12.51 -5.44
C VAL A 110 -11.23 -11.61 -4.27
N ARG A 111 -12.03 -11.59 -3.19
CA ARG A 111 -11.75 -10.75 -2.01
C ARG A 111 -10.42 -11.14 -1.35
N ALA A 112 -10.19 -12.43 -1.12
CA ALA A 112 -8.97 -12.93 -0.51
C ALA A 112 -7.72 -12.58 -1.35
N ALA A 113 -7.78 -12.77 -2.66
CA ALA A 113 -6.68 -12.45 -3.57
C ALA A 113 -6.40 -10.94 -3.62
N VAL A 114 -7.44 -10.10 -3.73
CA VAL A 114 -7.27 -8.64 -3.77
C VAL A 114 -6.69 -8.12 -2.45
N LEU A 115 -7.19 -8.58 -1.29
CA LEU A 115 -6.62 -8.18 0.01
C LEU A 115 -5.15 -8.57 0.13
N LYS A 116 -4.78 -9.76 -0.36
CA LYS A 116 -3.37 -10.18 -0.40
C LYS A 116 -2.51 -9.29 -1.31
N ILE A 117 -3.00 -8.98 -2.52
CA ILE A 117 -2.32 -8.07 -3.44
C ILE A 117 -2.08 -6.71 -2.78
N LEU A 118 -3.11 -6.15 -2.13
CA LEU A 118 -3.00 -4.87 -1.42
C LEU A 118 -1.97 -4.89 -0.30
N ASN A 119 -1.82 -6.03 0.38
CA ASN A 119 -0.82 -6.19 1.43
C ASN A 119 0.61 -6.21 0.87
N ASP A 120 0.78 -6.85 -0.30
CA ASP A 120 2.06 -7.08 -0.96
C ASP A 120 2.53 -5.90 -1.83
N LEU A 121 1.66 -4.91 -2.09
CA LEU A 121 2.03 -3.69 -2.81
C LEU A 121 3.10 -2.90 -2.01
N PRO A 122 4.19 -2.46 -2.67
CA PRO A 122 5.26 -1.69 -2.05
C PRO A 122 4.72 -0.32 -1.67
N VAL A 123 4.85 0.02 -0.40
CA VAL A 123 4.40 1.32 0.13
C VAL A 123 5.57 2.30 0.27
N ASP A 124 6.67 2.01 -0.42
CA ASP A 124 7.92 2.78 -0.37
C ASP A 124 7.90 3.99 -1.34
N LEU A 125 6.72 4.39 -1.85
CA LEU A 125 6.57 5.64 -2.60
C LEU A 125 6.53 6.84 -1.63
N ASP A 126 6.80 8.03 -2.16
CA ASP A 126 6.65 9.28 -1.38
C ASP A 126 5.28 9.30 -0.68
N GLN A 127 5.31 9.42 0.65
CA GLN A 127 4.12 9.26 1.51
C GLN A 127 2.95 10.15 1.08
N GLU A 128 3.24 11.34 0.54
CA GLU A 128 2.23 12.29 0.06
C GLU A 128 1.49 11.78 -1.20
N CYS A 129 2.19 11.11 -2.12
CA CYS A 129 1.57 10.58 -3.35
C CYS A 129 0.62 9.41 -3.03
N ILE A 130 1.06 8.46 -2.20
CA ILE A 130 0.21 7.35 -1.73
C ILE A 130 -1.01 7.90 -1.01
N ARG A 131 -0.82 8.90 -0.14
CA ARG A 131 -1.91 9.53 0.59
C ARG A 131 -2.96 10.10 -0.38
N GLU A 132 -2.52 10.85 -1.39
CA GLU A 132 -3.42 11.42 -2.38
C GLU A 132 -4.18 10.33 -3.17
N GLN A 133 -3.50 9.27 -3.60
CA GLN A 133 -4.12 8.15 -4.31
C GLN A 133 -5.11 7.37 -3.43
N MET A 134 -4.79 7.20 -2.14
CA MET A 134 -5.64 6.56 -1.15
C MET A 134 -6.91 7.36 -0.85
N GLU A 135 -6.78 8.68 -0.70
CA GLU A 135 -7.92 9.58 -0.53
C GLU A 135 -8.80 9.60 -1.79
N LYS A 136 -8.19 9.72 -2.99
CA LYS A 136 -8.92 9.75 -4.28
C LYS A 136 -9.68 8.45 -4.58
N SER A 137 -9.04 7.31 -4.40
CA SER A 137 -9.66 5.99 -4.69
C SER A 137 -10.77 5.63 -3.70
N SER A 138 -10.81 6.27 -2.52
CA SER A 138 -11.71 5.90 -1.42
C SER A 138 -11.61 4.43 -0.98
N LEU A 139 -10.50 3.75 -1.31
CA LEU A 139 -10.29 2.33 -0.99
C LEU A 139 -10.32 2.05 0.51
N GLY A 140 -9.85 3.00 1.33
CA GLY A 140 -9.88 2.89 2.79
C GLY A 140 -11.29 2.69 3.37
N LYS A 141 -12.33 3.24 2.72
CA LYS A 141 -13.73 3.05 3.15
C LYS A 141 -14.20 1.62 2.93
N VAL A 142 -13.87 1.04 1.77
CA VAL A 142 -14.24 -0.35 1.44
C VAL A 142 -13.49 -1.34 2.33
N LEU A 143 -12.21 -1.11 2.60
CA LEU A 143 -11.44 -1.93 3.55
C LEU A 143 -12.01 -1.86 4.98
N MET A 144 -12.40 -0.66 5.43
CA MET A 144 -13.06 -0.47 6.72
C MET A 144 -14.39 -1.25 6.79
N PHE A 145 -15.19 -1.20 5.72
CA PHE A 145 -16.42 -1.97 5.62
C PHE A 145 -16.16 -3.48 5.72
N LEU A 146 -15.23 -4.02 4.91
CA LEU A 146 -14.88 -5.45 4.95
C LEU A 146 -14.35 -5.89 6.32
N SER A 147 -13.57 -5.05 6.99
CA SER A 147 -13.04 -5.34 8.32
C SER A 147 -14.10 -5.53 9.40
N LYS A 148 -15.30 -4.96 9.19
CA LYS A 148 -16.44 -5.00 10.12
C LYS A 148 -17.58 -5.89 9.65
N SER A 149 -17.50 -6.47 8.45
CA SER A 149 -18.58 -7.28 7.88
C SER A 149 -18.63 -8.69 8.48
N ASP A 150 -19.80 -9.10 8.95
CA ASP A 150 -20.05 -10.45 9.45
C ASP A 150 -20.09 -11.49 8.31
N GLU A 151 -20.42 -11.07 7.09
CA GLU A 151 -20.42 -11.92 5.87
C GLU A 151 -19.00 -12.23 5.35
N GLU A 152 -18.01 -11.52 5.86
CA GLU A 152 -16.62 -11.77 5.50
C GLU A 152 -16.02 -12.92 6.33
N THR A 153 -14.96 -13.54 5.83
CA THR A 153 -14.25 -14.57 6.59
C THR A 153 -13.32 -13.98 7.63
N THR A 154 -13.11 -14.70 8.74
CA THR A 154 -12.17 -14.31 9.79
C THR A 154 -10.76 -13.95 9.28
N PRO A 155 -10.09 -14.74 8.41
CA PRO A 155 -8.79 -14.36 7.87
C PRO A 155 -8.84 -13.08 7.03
N ASN A 156 -9.84 -12.91 6.18
CA ASN A 156 -9.99 -11.69 5.37
C ASN A 156 -10.27 -10.46 6.22
N ARG A 157 -11.12 -10.57 7.25
CA ARG A 157 -11.37 -9.47 8.21
C ARG A 157 -10.08 -9.02 8.88
N ARG A 158 -9.27 -9.95 9.39
CA ARG A 158 -7.98 -9.64 10.02
C ARG A 158 -7.06 -8.89 9.06
N LEU A 159 -6.94 -9.39 7.83
CA LEU A 159 -6.10 -8.77 6.81
C LEU A 159 -6.62 -7.37 6.42
N ALA A 160 -7.93 -7.19 6.30
CA ALA A 160 -8.55 -5.89 6.04
C ALA A 160 -8.29 -4.91 7.20
N THR A 161 -8.40 -5.35 8.46
CA THR A 161 -8.05 -4.54 9.64
C THR A 161 -6.57 -4.13 9.63
N GLU A 162 -5.67 -5.05 9.29
CA GLU A 162 -4.24 -4.78 9.17
C GLU A 162 -3.95 -3.75 8.07
N LEU A 163 -4.59 -3.87 6.90
CA LEU A 163 -4.45 -2.90 5.80
C LEU A 163 -4.96 -1.51 6.19
N VAL A 164 -6.12 -1.42 6.84
CA VAL A 164 -6.65 -0.14 7.38
C VAL A 164 -5.65 0.50 8.34
N ASN A 165 -5.07 -0.28 9.25
CA ASN A 165 -4.07 0.20 10.21
C ASN A 165 -2.77 0.62 9.51
N LYS A 166 -2.27 -0.19 8.57
CA LYS A 166 -1.07 0.10 7.77
C LYS A 166 -1.22 1.45 7.07
N TRP A 167 -2.29 1.61 6.31
CA TRP A 167 -2.48 2.78 5.45
C TRP A 167 -2.94 4.03 6.20
N SER A 168 -3.73 3.90 7.27
CA SER A 168 -4.04 5.05 8.13
C SER A 168 -2.77 5.65 8.76
N ARG A 169 -1.79 4.84 9.12
CA ARG A 169 -0.50 5.34 9.64
C ARG A 169 0.27 6.13 8.60
N ILE A 170 0.29 5.66 7.35
CA ILE A 170 0.93 6.34 6.23
C ILE A 170 0.23 7.68 5.93
N ILE A 171 -1.11 7.70 5.93
CA ILE A 171 -1.90 8.90 5.65
C ILE A 171 -1.77 9.94 6.77
N TYR A 172 -1.81 9.50 8.04
CA TYR A 172 -1.85 10.40 9.21
C TYR A 172 -0.49 10.57 9.90
N ASN A 173 0.58 10.03 9.33
CA ASN A 173 1.92 9.99 9.91
C ASN A 173 1.94 9.57 11.40
N LYS A 174 1.09 8.60 11.76
CA LYS A 174 0.96 8.12 13.15
C LYS A 174 1.95 6.99 13.39
N SER A 175 2.92 7.24 14.27
CA SER A 175 3.92 6.25 14.65
C SER A 175 3.32 5.05 15.39
N THR A 176 3.96 3.89 15.25
CA THR A 176 3.65 2.67 16.01
C THR A 176 4.41 2.59 17.32
N ARG A 177 5.38 3.49 17.53
CA ARG A 177 6.16 3.51 18.76
C ARG A 177 5.34 4.19 19.86
N TYR A 178 5.26 3.51 20.99
CA TYR A 178 4.54 3.98 22.18
C TYR A 178 5.07 5.34 22.69
N ASP A 179 6.35 5.64 22.47
CA ASP A 179 7.00 6.90 22.85
C ASP A 179 6.58 8.10 21.99
N GLN A 180 6.02 7.88 20.80
CA GLN A 180 5.59 8.91 19.86
C GLN A 180 4.06 9.08 19.81
N MET A 181 3.32 8.30 20.61
CA MET A 181 1.85 8.44 20.75
C MET A 181 1.44 9.46 21.82
N TYR A 182 2.36 9.84 22.70
CA TYR A 182 2.13 10.87 23.71
C TYR A 182 2.48 12.24 23.14
N SER A 183 1.64 13.22 23.45
CA SER A 183 2.00 14.64 23.29
C SER A 183 3.26 14.95 24.11
N GLN A 184 4.00 15.97 23.71
CA GLN A 184 5.20 16.41 24.42
C GLN A 184 4.92 16.62 25.92
N GLU A 185 3.75 17.19 26.24
CA GLU A 185 3.26 17.44 27.60
C GLU A 185 3.05 16.12 28.38
N GLU A 186 2.41 15.12 27.78
CA GLU A 186 2.21 13.81 28.43
C GLU A 186 3.53 13.03 28.64
N ILE A 187 4.51 13.19 27.74
CA ILE A 187 5.85 12.62 27.91
C ILE A 187 6.53 13.26 29.11
N GLU A 188 6.48 14.60 29.21
CA GLU A 188 7.05 15.36 30.32
C GLU A 188 6.36 15.03 31.65
N GLU A 189 5.04 14.92 31.67
CA GLU A 189 4.28 14.50 32.84
C GLU A 189 4.65 13.08 33.30
N ASN A 190 4.73 12.12 32.39
CA ASN A 190 5.15 10.75 32.71
C ASN A 190 6.60 10.71 33.22
N GLN A 191 7.51 11.47 32.62
CA GLN A 191 8.88 11.62 33.10
C GLN A 191 8.90 12.21 34.52
N GLN A 192 8.12 13.25 34.78
CA GLN A 192 8.00 13.84 36.12
C GLN A 192 7.42 12.86 37.14
N ILE A 193 6.45 12.03 36.76
CA ILE A 193 5.89 10.99 37.65
C ILE A 193 6.96 9.95 38.00
N ILE A 194 7.76 9.52 37.03
CA ILE A 194 8.87 8.56 37.24
C ILE A 194 9.93 9.19 38.17
N LEU A 195 10.31 10.45 37.95
CA LEU A 195 11.26 11.17 38.81
C LEU A 195 10.71 11.37 40.24
N LYS A 196 9.42 11.68 40.39
CA LYS A 196 8.76 11.78 41.70
C LYS A 196 8.71 10.43 42.44
N ARG A 197 8.61 9.31 41.71
CA ARG A 197 8.68 7.95 42.28
C ARG A 197 10.09 7.60 42.72
N GLN A 198 11.12 7.98 41.97
CA GLN A 198 12.52 7.76 42.35
C GLN A 198 12.97 8.64 43.54
N ASN A 199 12.43 9.85 43.66
CA ASN A 199 12.73 10.76 44.78
C ASN A 199 11.99 10.40 46.08
N LYS A 200 10.99 9.51 46.05
CA LYS A 200 10.44 8.91 47.26
C LYS A 200 11.36 7.77 47.72
N LYS A 201 12.44 8.15 48.41
CA LYS A 201 13.19 7.21 49.25
C LYS A 201 12.19 6.46 50.13
N ALA A 202 12.18 5.12 50.01
CA ALA A 202 11.43 4.26 50.91
C ALA A 202 11.80 4.59 52.37
N PRO A 203 10.84 4.59 53.32
CA PRO A 203 11.20 4.64 54.73
C PRO A 203 12.05 3.41 55.04
N LYS A 204 13.12 3.58 55.82
CA LYS A 204 13.96 2.49 56.31
C LYS A 204 13.07 1.46 57.04
N VAL A 205 12.79 0.34 56.39
CA VAL A 205 12.17 -0.82 57.03
C VAL A 205 13.27 -1.54 57.82
N SER A 206 13.04 -1.70 59.11
CA SER A 206 13.86 -2.55 59.97
C SER A 206 13.80 -4.00 59.49
N GLU A 207 14.99 -4.60 59.47
CA GLU A 207 15.36 -5.97 59.11
C GLU A 207 14.25 -7.03 59.18
N ARG A 208 14.00 -7.70 58.05
CA ARG A 208 13.76 -9.16 58.01
C ARG A 208 14.43 -9.77 56.78
N LYS A 209 15.24 -10.80 57.02
CA LYS A 209 15.98 -11.61 56.05
C LYS A 209 15.03 -12.52 55.24
N ALA A 210 15.27 -12.66 53.94
CA ALA A 210 15.04 -13.86 53.10
C ALA A 210 15.63 -13.57 51.69
N THR A 211 16.83 -14.06 51.40
CA THR A 211 17.17 -15.19 50.49
C THR A 211 16.94 -14.93 48.99
N ASP A 212 18.08 -14.74 48.30
CA ASP A 212 18.46 -15.14 46.93
C ASP A 212 17.38 -15.28 45.85
N PHE A 213 17.48 -14.44 44.81
CA PHE A 213 17.34 -14.83 43.40
C PHE A 213 17.95 -13.72 42.51
N ASP A 214 19.22 -13.89 42.13
CA ASP A 214 19.89 -13.01 41.16
C ASP A 214 19.49 -13.39 39.73
N VAL A 215 18.86 -12.46 39.01
CA VAL A 215 18.81 -12.45 37.54
C VAL A 215 19.31 -11.08 37.10
N GLU A 216 20.59 -11.02 36.75
CA GLU A 216 21.22 -9.86 36.13
C GLU A 216 20.60 -9.62 34.75
N VAL A 217 20.01 -8.44 34.54
CA VAL A 217 19.74 -7.90 33.20
C VAL A 217 20.55 -6.62 33.06
N ASP A 218 21.64 -6.74 32.32
CA ASP A 218 22.61 -5.69 32.03
C ASP A 218 21.98 -4.63 31.10
N PHE A 219 21.80 -3.40 31.59
CA PHE A 219 21.27 -2.29 30.79
C PHE A 219 22.44 -1.42 30.34
N GLU A 220 23.09 -1.85 29.26
CA GLU A 220 24.20 -1.13 28.64
C GLU A 220 23.68 0.18 28.02
N SER A 221 23.99 1.31 28.66
CA SER A 221 23.65 2.66 28.21
C SER A 221 24.43 3.00 26.94
N LYS A 222 23.81 2.74 25.77
CA LYS A 222 24.36 3.16 24.47
C LYS A 222 24.25 4.68 24.29
N LYS A 223 25.43 5.28 24.18
CA LYS A 223 25.72 6.70 23.89
C LYS A 223 24.96 7.17 22.64
N LEU A 224 24.25 8.31 22.74
CA LEU A 224 23.63 8.97 21.58
C LEU A 224 24.69 9.33 20.53
N ILE A 225 24.53 8.78 19.33
CA ILE A 225 25.26 9.19 18.12
C ILE A 225 24.51 10.41 17.54
N LYS A 226 25.21 11.55 17.41
CA LYS A 226 24.69 12.74 16.73
C LYS A 226 24.60 12.47 15.23
N ILE A 227 23.43 12.64 14.64
CA ILE A 227 23.20 12.60 13.18
C ILE A 227 23.38 14.04 12.63
N PRO A 228 24.17 14.28 11.56
CA PRO A 228 24.34 15.61 10.97
C PRO A 228 23.12 16.09 10.18
N GLU A 229 22.96 17.42 10.11
CA GLU A 229 21.88 18.18 9.45
C GLU A 229 21.51 17.72 8.02
N GLU A 230 20.22 17.45 7.81
CA GLU A 230 19.59 17.32 6.49
C GLU A 230 19.38 18.69 5.85
N GLN A 231 20.40 19.19 5.16
CA GLN A 231 20.23 20.30 4.21
C GLN A 231 21.02 20.03 2.93
N LYS A 232 20.57 19.06 2.10
CA LYS A 232 20.97 18.97 0.68
C LYS A 232 20.26 17.89 -0.17
N TYR A 233 18.93 17.84 -0.22
CA TYR A 233 18.26 17.01 -1.26
C TYR A 233 17.03 17.65 -1.93
N HIS A 234 16.80 18.95 -1.72
CA HIS A 234 15.59 19.61 -2.22
C HIS A 234 15.60 20.05 -3.69
N GLU A 235 16.56 19.60 -4.51
CA GLU A 235 16.80 20.19 -5.85
C GLU A 235 16.55 19.25 -7.05
N GLN A 236 16.21 17.97 -6.80
CA GLN A 236 16.07 16.98 -7.89
C GLN A 236 14.64 16.87 -8.45
N CYS A 237 13.60 17.32 -7.76
CA CYS A 237 12.20 17.24 -8.25
C CYS A 237 11.73 18.42 -9.12
N ARG A 238 12.64 19.32 -9.54
CA ARG A 238 12.29 20.48 -10.38
C ARG A 238 12.60 20.34 -11.87
N ARG A 239 13.03 19.17 -12.35
CA ARG A 239 13.29 18.94 -13.78
C ARG A 239 12.69 17.63 -14.24
N THR A 240 11.44 17.70 -14.71
CA THR A 240 11.00 17.35 -16.08
C THR A 240 9.48 17.34 -16.14
N LEU A 241 8.89 18.50 -16.40
CA LEU A 241 7.54 18.63 -16.98
C LEU A 241 7.69 19.54 -18.21
N PRO A 242 7.36 19.08 -19.42
CA PRO A 242 7.29 19.93 -20.60
C PRO A 242 6.26 21.06 -20.40
N SER A 243 6.62 22.28 -20.80
CA SER A 243 5.88 23.53 -20.49
C SER A 243 4.60 23.75 -21.30
N VAL A 244 3.79 22.71 -21.53
CA VAL A 244 2.53 22.86 -22.26
C VAL A 244 1.45 22.17 -21.43
N LEU A 245 0.40 22.92 -21.09
CA LEU A 245 -0.75 22.58 -20.23
C LEU A 245 -0.72 23.13 -18.77
N GLN A 246 0.12 24.11 -18.46
CA GLN A 246 -0.18 25.06 -17.38
C GLN A 246 -1.01 26.22 -17.93
N ARG A 247 -2.32 26.03 -18.09
CA ARG A 247 -3.30 27.12 -18.05
C ARG A 247 -4.67 26.56 -17.69
N ASN A 248 -5.24 27.13 -16.64
CA ASN A 248 -6.62 27.01 -16.17
C ASN A 248 -6.89 25.84 -15.21
N PHE A 249 -6.44 25.94 -13.95
CA PHE A 249 -7.14 25.32 -12.81
C PHE A 249 -6.75 25.96 -11.46
N VAL A 250 -6.62 27.28 -11.43
CA VAL A 250 -6.56 28.03 -10.16
C VAL A 250 -7.51 29.19 -10.32
N THR A 251 -8.76 28.98 -9.89
CA THR A 251 -9.67 29.99 -9.30
C THR A 251 -11.12 29.49 -9.36
N GLU A 252 -11.51 28.46 -8.59
CA GLU A 252 -12.95 28.33 -8.22
C GLU A 252 -13.30 27.36 -7.09
N ASN A 253 -12.41 27.01 -6.15
CA ASN A 253 -12.80 26.10 -5.05
C ASN A 253 -12.56 26.62 -3.63
N SER A 254 -12.24 27.90 -3.45
CA SER A 254 -12.10 28.51 -2.11
C SER A 254 -13.42 28.99 -1.47
N LYS A 255 -14.57 28.85 -2.15
CA LYS A 255 -15.87 29.34 -1.63
C LYS A 255 -16.92 28.26 -1.31
N LEU A 256 -16.66 26.99 -1.60
CA LEU A 256 -17.60 25.90 -1.26
C LEU A 256 -17.24 25.11 0.00
N LEU A 257 -16.05 25.32 0.57
CA LEU A 257 -15.59 24.62 1.77
C LEU A 257 -15.98 25.29 3.10
N SER A 258 -16.60 26.48 3.09
CA SER A 258 -17.05 27.15 4.33
C SER A 258 -18.56 27.04 4.62
N SER A 259 -19.38 26.51 3.71
CA SER A 259 -20.85 26.42 3.90
C SER A 259 -21.34 25.03 4.35
N PHE A 260 -20.52 23.98 4.23
CA PHE A 260 -20.95 22.61 4.57
C PHE A 260 -20.54 22.11 5.96
N LYS A 261 -19.94 22.98 6.80
CA LYS A 261 -19.45 22.60 8.15
C LYS A 261 -20.39 22.88 9.32
N TRP A 262 -21.64 23.30 9.10
CA TRP A 262 -22.59 23.55 10.20
C TRP A 262 -23.93 22.80 10.13
N THR A 263 -24.21 21.99 9.10
CA THR A 263 -25.53 21.35 8.94
C THR A 263 -25.59 19.87 9.35
N ILE A 264 -24.51 19.27 9.85
CA ILE A 264 -24.50 17.84 10.28
C ILE A 264 -24.37 17.67 11.81
N ILE A 265 -24.24 18.74 12.60
CA ILE A 265 -24.09 18.64 14.07
C ILE A 265 -25.40 18.92 14.85
N THR A 266 -26.52 19.24 14.19
CA THR A 266 -27.80 19.54 14.87
C THR A 266 -28.92 18.51 14.68
N SER A 267 -28.63 17.26 14.28
CA SER A 267 -29.66 16.19 14.16
C SER A 267 -29.36 14.91 14.94
N MET A 268 -28.46 14.91 15.93
CA MET A 268 -28.23 13.76 16.82
C MET A 268 -28.25 14.08 18.32
N ILE A 269 -28.94 15.15 18.74
CA ILE A 269 -29.40 15.31 20.13
C ILE A 269 -30.81 15.93 20.09
N ILE A 270 -31.80 15.08 20.45
CA ILE A 270 -33.26 15.33 20.59
C ILE A 270 -34.05 15.26 19.27
#